data_AF-A0A955SHX4-F1
#
_entry.id   AF-A0A955SHX4-F1
#
_cell.length_a   1.000
_cell.length_b   1.000
_cell.length_c   1.000
_cell.angle_alpha   90.00
_cell.angle_beta   90.00
_cell.angle_gamma   90.00
#
_symmetry.space_group_name_H-M   'P 1'
#
loop_
_entity.id
_entity.type
_entity.pdbx_description
1 polymer ?
#
loop_
_entity_poly.entity_id
_entity_poly.type
_entity_poly.pdbx_seq_one_letter_code
_entity_poly.pdbx_strand_id
1 'polypeptide(L)'
;LIVNENGYEHYNLIDDPGEETNLAENERETVQQMAQEYDQWFNEVTKNLKGRMPIPVGHPGWSEVTLPAHEAYLEGGVRYQGRAGWANDWVTNWTTKEDSITWEIEVENPGTFDASILYTCPKKDVGSILVVEAGQSSARAKLQNPHDPPHIPSPDRVDRGEVYEK
;
A
#
# COMPACT_ATOMS: atom_id res chain seq x y z
N LEU A 1 11.59 8.34 -23.84
CA LEU A 1 10.23 7.84 -24.11
C LEU A 1 9.49 7.85 -22.78
N ILE A 2 8.38 8.57 -22.71
CA ILE A 2 7.46 8.55 -21.57
C ILE A 2 6.19 7.84 -22.04
N VAL A 3 5.66 6.94 -21.22
CA VAL A 3 4.41 6.22 -21.46
C VAL A 3 3.37 6.74 -20.48
N ASN A 4 2.26 7.28 -20.98
CA ASN A 4 1.18 7.80 -20.14
C ASN A 4 -0.21 7.44 -20.71
N GLU A 5 -1.28 7.84 -20.01
CA GLU A 5 -2.67 7.55 -20.42
C GLU A 5 -3.04 8.12 -21.80
N ASN A 6 -2.32 9.15 -22.25
CA ASN A 6 -2.55 9.83 -23.54
C ASN A 6 -1.64 9.32 -24.66
N GLY A 7 -0.72 8.38 -24.38
CA GLY A 7 0.16 7.75 -25.37
C GLY A 7 1.64 7.88 -25.05
N TYR A 8 2.45 8.11 -26.09
CA TYR A 8 3.90 8.18 -26.01
C TYR A 8 4.40 9.61 -26.17
N GLU A 9 5.36 10.00 -25.34
CA GLU A 9 6.08 11.27 -25.45
C GLU A 9 7.58 11.01 -25.64
N HIS A 10 8.23 11.82 -26.45
CA HIS A 10 9.65 11.70 -26.76
C HIS A 10 10.33 13.06 -26.66
N TYR A 11 11.40 13.15 -25.87
CA TYR A 11 12.11 14.39 -25.58
C TYR A 11 13.60 14.19 -25.77
N ASN A 12 14.28 15.20 -26.30
CA ASN A 12 15.73 15.24 -26.36
C ASN A 12 16.25 15.92 -25.10
N LEU A 13 16.61 15.15 -24.08
CA LEU A 13 17.07 15.69 -22.79
C LEU A 13 18.43 16.41 -22.86
N ILE A 14 19.18 16.29 -23.96
CA ILE A 14 20.45 16.99 -24.15
C ILE A 14 20.18 18.44 -24.56
N ASP A 15 19.31 18.64 -25.55
CA ASP A 15 19.02 19.96 -26.12
C ASP A 15 17.77 20.62 -25.49
N ASP A 16 16.89 19.83 -24.88
CA ASP A 16 15.66 20.22 -24.18
C ASP A 16 15.53 19.48 -22.82
N PRO A 17 16.34 19.85 -21.80
CA PRO A 17 16.26 19.25 -20.48
C PRO A 17 14.95 19.55 -19.73
N GLY A 18 14.17 20.53 -20.19
CA GLY A 18 12.90 20.93 -19.60
C GLY A 18 11.70 20.12 -20.11
N GLU A 19 11.92 19.22 -21.08
CA GLU A 19 10.87 18.42 -21.71
C GLU A 19 9.74 19.30 -22.31
N GLU A 20 10.09 20.47 -22.85
CA GLU A 20 9.12 21.45 -23.36
C GLU A 20 8.59 21.07 -24.75
N THR A 21 9.39 20.36 -25.55
CA THR A 21 9.11 20.03 -26.94
C THR A 21 8.95 18.52 -27.13
N ASN A 22 7.70 18.06 -27.23
CA ASN A 22 7.40 16.67 -27.54
C ASN A 22 7.69 16.36 -29.03
N LEU A 23 8.64 15.47 -29.28
CA LEU A 23 9.09 15.02 -30.59
C LEU A 23 8.35 13.77 -31.09
N ALA A 24 7.42 13.21 -30.31
CA ALA A 24 6.84 11.91 -30.62
C ALA A 24 6.15 11.82 -32.00
N GLU A 25 5.53 12.92 -32.46
CA GLU A 25 4.93 12.98 -33.80
C GLU A 25 5.95 13.16 -34.93
N ASN A 26 7.09 13.79 -34.64
CA ASN A 26 8.16 14.05 -35.61
C ASN A 26 9.07 12.83 -35.78
N GLU A 27 9.23 12.03 -34.72
CA GLU A 27 10.12 10.88 -34.64
C GLU A 27 9.36 9.56 -34.41
N ARG A 28 8.25 9.37 -35.15
CA ARG A 28 7.34 8.24 -34.95
C ARG A 28 8.02 6.87 -35.05
N GLU A 29 8.97 6.71 -35.96
CA GLU A 29 9.70 5.45 -36.13
C GLU A 29 10.53 5.12 -34.88
N THR A 30 11.30 6.10 -34.37
CA THR A 30 12.07 5.96 -33.13
C THR A 30 11.15 5.66 -31.94
N VAL A 31 10.01 6.36 -31.82
CA VAL A 31 9.02 6.10 -30.77
C VAL A 31 8.48 4.68 -30.84
N GLN A 32 8.11 4.21 -32.04
CA GLN A 32 7.59 2.86 -32.24
C GLN A 32 8.62 1.80 -31.88
N GLN A 33 9.88 1.99 -32.27
CA GLN A 33 10.96 1.09 -31.90
C GLN A 33 11.15 1.05 -30.38
N MET A 34 11.28 2.21 -29.72
CA MET A 34 11.45 2.28 -28.28
C MET A 34 10.26 1.67 -27.52
N ALA A 35 9.03 1.88 -28.00
CA ALA A 35 7.83 1.30 -27.42
C ALA A 35 7.85 -0.22 -27.52
N GLN A 36 8.22 -0.78 -28.68
CA GLN A 36 8.34 -2.23 -28.85
C GLN A 36 9.43 -2.83 -27.96
N GLU A 37 10.59 -2.18 -27.86
CA GLU A 37 11.68 -2.62 -26.98
C GLU A 37 11.25 -2.56 -25.51
N TYR A 38 10.55 -1.50 -25.10
CA TYR A 38 9.98 -1.36 -23.76
C TYR A 38 8.97 -2.47 -23.46
N ASP A 39 8.00 -2.70 -24.35
CA ASP A 39 6.97 -3.72 -24.17
C ASP A 39 7.58 -5.12 -24.10
N GLN A 40 8.56 -5.42 -24.96
CA GLN A 40 9.27 -6.70 -24.94
C GLN A 40 10.02 -6.89 -23.62
N TRP A 41 10.77 -5.88 -23.19
CA TRP A 41 11.49 -5.91 -21.91
C TRP A 41 10.53 -6.06 -20.73
N PHE A 42 9.46 -5.25 -20.67
CA PHE A 42 8.49 -5.28 -19.60
C PHE A 42 7.83 -6.67 -19.49
N ASN A 43 7.38 -7.23 -20.61
CA ASN A 43 6.82 -8.58 -20.64
C ASN A 43 7.84 -9.65 -20.21
N GLU A 44 9.10 -9.51 -20.62
CA GLU A 44 10.16 -10.46 -20.25
C GLU A 44 10.45 -10.44 -18.75
N VAL A 45 10.63 -9.26 -18.15
CA VAL A 45 11.00 -9.14 -16.73
C VAL A 45 9.82 -9.41 -15.81
N THR A 46 8.59 -9.20 -16.27
CA THR A 46 7.37 -9.44 -15.48
C THR A 46 6.78 -10.85 -15.67
N LYS A 47 7.29 -11.67 -16.60
CA LYS A 47 6.71 -13.00 -16.95
C LYS A 47 6.47 -13.95 -15.77
N ASN A 48 7.24 -13.80 -14.69
CA ASN A 48 7.17 -14.65 -13.50
C ASN A 48 6.57 -13.94 -12.27
N LEU A 49 6.14 -12.68 -12.41
CA LEU A 49 5.46 -11.98 -11.32
C LEU A 49 4.11 -12.64 -11.07
N LYS A 50 3.87 -13.03 -9.82
CA LYS A 50 2.64 -13.71 -9.41
C LYS A 50 1.62 -12.77 -8.75
N GLY A 51 1.81 -11.46 -8.91
CA GLY A 51 1.04 -10.43 -8.22
C GLY A 51 1.77 -9.91 -6.99
N ARG A 52 1.01 -9.53 -5.95
CA ARG A 52 1.58 -9.11 -4.67
C ARG A 52 2.32 -10.27 -4.02
N MET A 53 3.49 -9.98 -3.48
CA MET A 53 4.26 -10.96 -2.74
C MET A 53 3.71 -11.05 -1.31
N PRO A 54 3.48 -12.26 -0.77
CA PRO A 54 3.12 -12.42 0.62
C PRO A 54 4.20 -11.84 1.55
N ILE A 55 3.79 -11.33 2.70
CA ILE A 55 4.71 -10.80 3.70
C ILE A 55 5.38 -11.97 4.44
N PRO A 56 6.72 -12.07 4.45
CA PRO A 56 7.41 -13.16 5.16
C PRO A 56 7.29 -12.98 6.67
N VAL A 57 6.86 -14.04 7.36
CA VAL A 57 6.67 -14.08 8.82
C VAL A 57 7.55 -15.17 9.42
N GLY A 58 8.28 -14.82 10.49
CA GLY A 58 9.15 -15.75 11.19
C GLY A 58 10.53 -15.93 10.57
N HIS A 59 11.05 -14.94 9.83
CA HIS A 59 12.42 -15.01 9.31
C HIS A 59 13.45 -15.05 10.47
N PRO A 60 14.47 -15.93 10.47
CA PRO A 60 15.35 -16.14 11.65
C PRO A 60 16.16 -14.91 12.08
N GLY A 61 16.43 -14.00 11.16
CA GLY A 61 17.14 -12.74 11.42
C GLY A 61 16.25 -11.60 11.94
N TRP A 62 14.93 -11.78 12.02
CA TRP A 62 13.95 -10.74 12.31
C TRP A 62 12.97 -11.23 13.37
N SER A 63 13.00 -10.66 14.57
CA SER A 63 12.13 -11.05 15.67
C SER A 63 10.70 -10.50 15.56
N GLU A 64 10.50 -9.49 14.71
CA GLU A 64 9.23 -8.80 14.52
C GLU A 64 9.02 -8.57 13.03
N VAL A 65 7.75 -8.63 12.62
CA VAL A 65 7.28 -8.29 11.28
C VAL A 65 6.07 -7.38 11.40
N THR A 66 6.08 -6.29 10.66
CA THR A 66 4.95 -5.36 10.58
C THR A 66 4.07 -5.76 9.41
N LEU A 67 2.76 -5.83 9.64
CA LEU A 67 1.74 -5.94 8.59
C LEU A 67 1.15 -4.54 8.36
N PRO A 68 1.67 -3.74 7.41
CA PRO A 68 1.26 -2.36 7.27
C PRO A 68 -0.15 -2.27 6.69
N ALA A 69 -0.93 -1.30 7.18
CA ALA A 69 -2.31 -1.10 6.77
C ALA A 69 -2.47 -0.95 5.25
N HIS A 70 -1.60 -0.17 4.61
CA HIS A 70 -1.68 0.12 3.16
C HIS A 70 -1.43 -1.08 2.25
N GLU A 71 -0.86 -2.17 2.77
CA GLU A 71 -0.67 -3.43 2.03
C GLU A 71 -1.85 -4.38 2.19
N ALA A 72 -2.82 -4.07 3.07
CA ALA A 72 -3.94 -4.94 3.36
C ALA A 72 -4.94 -5.03 2.20
N TYR A 73 -5.64 -6.16 2.15
CA TYR A 73 -6.90 -6.30 1.44
C TYR A 73 -8.04 -5.96 2.40
N LEU A 74 -8.93 -5.08 1.97
CA LEU A 74 -10.06 -4.58 2.76
C LEU A 74 -11.36 -5.16 2.21
N GLU A 75 -12.16 -5.80 3.07
CA GLU A 75 -13.47 -6.33 2.70
C GLU A 75 -14.58 -5.73 3.57
N GLY A 76 -15.74 -5.46 2.97
CA GLY A 76 -16.88 -4.85 3.65
C GLY A 76 -16.84 -3.32 3.61
N GLY A 77 -17.14 -2.69 4.75
CA GLY A 77 -17.24 -1.23 4.89
C GLY A 77 -15.95 -0.52 5.27
N VAL A 78 -14.88 -1.26 5.61
CA VAL A 78 -13.57 -0.69 5.91
C VAL A 78 -12.96 -0.01 4.70
N ARG A 79 -12.20 1.06 4.94
CA ARG A 79 -11.50 1.80 3.89
C ARG A 79 -10.26 2.47 4.46
N TYR A 80 -9.34 2.85 3.59
CA TYR A 80 -8.27 3.77 3.94
C TYR A 80 -8.83 5.14 4.34
N GLN A 81 -8.16 5.82 5.26
CA GLN A 81 -8.52 7.19 5.62
C GLN A 81 -8.28 8.11 4.43
N GLY A 82 -7.12 7.97 3.78
CA GLY A 82 -6.83 8.59 2.51
C GLY A 82 -7.52 7.81 1.39
N ARG A 83 -7.88 8.51 0.30
CA ARG A 83 -8.55 7.86 -0.84
C ARG A 83 -7.66 6.81 -1.51
N ALA A 84 -6.35 7.04 -1.51
CA ALA A 84 -5.39 6.24 -2.28
C ALA A 84 -4.70 5.13 -1.47
N GLY A 85 -4.78 5.14 -0.13
CA GLY A 85 -4.12 4.12 0.70
C GLY A 85 -2.59 4.14 0.56
N TRP A 86 -1.97 5.31 0.65
CA TRP A 86 -0.52 5.44 0.54
C TRP A 86 0.22 4.91 1.78
N ALA A 87 1.56 4.87 1.74
CA ALA A 87 2.36 4.12 2.71
C ALA A 87 2.13 4.50 4.19
N ASN A 88 1.74 5.75 4.45
CA ASN A 88 1.43 6.32 5.77
C ASN A 88 -0.06 6.26 6.15
N ASP A 89 -0.90 5.58 5.36
CA ASP A 89 -2.33 5.50 5.60
C ASP A 89 -2.71 4.48 6.67
N TRP A 90 -3.94 4.59 7.19
CA TRP A 90 -4.52 3.65 8.13
C TRP A 90 -5.94 3.28 7.75
N VAL A 91 -6.41 2.13 8.22
CA VAL A 91 -7.77 1.67 7.96
C VAL A 91 -8.74 2.32 8.94
N THR A 92 -9.85 2.80 8.42
CA THR A 92 -10.95 3.42 9.17
C THR A 92 -12.28 2.77 8.78
N ASN A 93 -13.35 3.23 9.43
CA ASN A 93 -14.72 2.77 9.19
C ASN A 93 -14.97 1.28 9.45
N TRP A 94 -14.18 0.66 10.33
CA TRP A 94 -14.43 -0.69 10.83
C TRP A 94 -15.59 -0.63 11.83
N THR A 95 -16.78 -1.03 11.40
CA THR A 95 -18.03 -0.80 12.16
C THR A 95 -18.93 -2.02 12.27
N THR A 96 -18.68 -3.04 11.44
CA THR A 96 -19.47 -4.27 11.42
C THR A 96 -18.59 -5.49 11.76
N LYS A 97 -19.22 -6.63 12.03
CA LYS A 97 -18.50 -7.89 12.32
C LYS A 97 -18.10 -8.62 11.05
N GLU A 98 -18.71 -8.23 9.94
CA GLU A 98 -18.50 -8.77 8.60
C GLU A 98 -17.32 -8.08 7.90
N ASP A 99 -16.90 -6.90 8.38
CA ASP A 99 -15.73 -6.18 7.90
C ASP A 99 -14.43 -6.94 8.24
N SER A 100 -13.50 -7.01 7.29
CA SER A 100 -12.20 -7.67 7.48
C SER A 100 -11.03 -6.87 6.89
N ILE A 101 -9.87 -7.03 7.51
CA ILE A 101 -8.58 -6.49 7.06
C ILE A 101 -7.64 -7.69 7.00
N THR A 102 -7.13 -8.01 5.81
CA THR A 102 -6.36 -9.23 5.59
C THR A 102 -5.04 -8.97 4.88
N TRP A 103 -4.06 -9.81 5.17
CA TRP A 103 -2.75 -9.82 4.50
C TRP A 103 -2.45 -11.24 4.05
N GLU A 104 -1.80 -11.36 2.89
CA GLU A 104 -1.19 -12.60 2.48
C GLU A 104 0.18 -12.70 3.16
N ILE A 105 0.42 -13.80 3.89
CA ILE A 105 1.68 -14.03 4.59
C ILE A 105 2.32 -15.34 4.14
N GLU A 106 3.66 -15.37 4.13
CA GLU A 106 4.45 -16.58 3.96
C GLU A 106 5.17 -16.89 5.27
N VAL A 107 4.77 -17.96 5.95
CA VAL A 107 5.39 -18.35 7.23
C VAL A 107 6.66 -19.15 6.95
N GLU A 108 7.81 -18.49 7.06
CA GLU A 108 9.11 -19.11 6.82
C GLU A 108 9.50 -20.09 7.93
N ASN A 109 9.29 -19.71 9.20
CA ASN A 109 9.49 -20.58 10.36
C ASN A 109 8.23 -20.60 11.22
N PRO A 110 7.52 -21.74 11.30
CA PRO A 110 6.36 -21.88 12.16
C PRO A 110 6.71 -21.75 13.64
N GLY A 111 5.83 -21.12 14.41
CA GLY A 111 6.01 -20.92 15.84
C GLY A 111 4.81 -20.25 16.49
N THR A 112 4.96 -19.92 17.77
CA THR A 112 4.01 -19.07 18.48
C THR A 112 4.41 -17.62 18.25
N PHE A 113 3.46 -16.82 17.76
CA PHE A 113 3.65 -15.39 17.51
C PHE A 113 2.70 -14.60 18.42
N ASP A 114 3.20 -13.48 18.94
CA ASP A 114 2.35 -12.48 19.57
C ASP A 114 1.87 -11.49 18.49
N ALA A 115 0.55 -11.31 18.39
CA ALA A 115 -0.05 -10.33 17.50
C ALA A 115 -0.37 -9.05 18.27
N SER A 116 0.17 -7.93 17.80
CA SER A 116 -0.11 -6.59 18.34
C SER A 116 -0.73 -5.70 17.26
N ILE A 117 -1.65 -4.83 17.67
CA ILE A 117 -2.30 -3.86 16.78
C ILE A 117 -2.11 -2.45 17.32
N LEU A 118 -1.64 -1.55 16.45
CA LEU A 118 -1.71 -0.12 16.69
C LEU A 118 -3.10 0.36 16.25
N TYR A 119 -3.82 1.02 17.15
CA TYR A 119 -5.22 1.37 16.92
C TYR A 119 -5.55 2.76 17.44
N THR A 120 -6.57 3.36 16.82
CA THR A 120 -7.36 4.43 17.43
C THR A 120 -8.74 3.89 17.82
N CYS A 121 -9.22 4.20 19.01
CA CYS A 121 -10.52 3.78 19.53
C CYS A 121 -11.15 4.92 20.35
N PRO A 122 -12.24 5.54 19.89
CA PRO A 122 -12.96 6.52 20.69
C PRO A 122 -13.63 5.85 21.89
N LYS A 123 -13.89 6.61 22.96
CA LYS A 123 -14.45 6.09 24.23
C LYS A 123 -15.71 5.23 24.07
N LYS A 124 -16.57 5.56 23.12
CA LYS A 124 -17.83 4.85 22.85
C LYS A 124 -17.63 3.41 22.34
N ASP A 125 -16.48 3.13 21.73
CA ASP A 125 -16.19 1.85 21.07
C ASP A 125 -15.28 0.96 21.93
N VAL A 126 -14.90 1.43 23.13
CA VAL A 126 -14.16 0.64 24.13
C VAL A 126 -14.97 -0.59 24.50
N GLY A 127 -14.30 -1.73 24.55
CA GLY A 127 -14.91 -3.03 24.79
C GLY A 127 -15.25 -3.82 23.53
N SER A 128 -15.02 -3.24 22.35
CA SER A 128 -14.98 -3.99 21.09
C SER A 128 -14.00 -5.16 21.16
N ILE A 129 -14.35 -6.26 20.51
CA ILE A 129 -13.54 -7.47 20.47
C ILE A 129 -12.99 -7.60 19.06
N LEU A 130 -11.66 -7.63 18.95
CA LEU A 130 -10.94 -7.94 17.73
C LEU A 130 -10.59 -9.42 17.73
N VAL A 131 -10.64 -10.02 16.54
CA VAL A 131 -10.21 -11.40 16.29
C VAL A 131 -9.14 -11.35 15.21
N VAL A 132 -8.03 -12.04 15.44
CA VAL A 132 -6.99 -12.28 14.45
C VAL A 132 -6.97 -13.77 14.15
N GLU A 133 -6.90 -14.11 12.87
CA GLU A 133 -6.91 -15.48 12.39
C GLU A 133 -5.74 -15.69 11.42
N ALA A 134 -5.08 -16.82 11.54
CA ALA A 134 -4.00 -17.23 10.64
C ALA A 134 -4.06 -18.75 10.44
N GLY A 135 -4.42 -19.18 9.23
CA GLY A 135 -4.66 -20.59 8.92
C GLY A 135 -5.77 -21.17 9.80
N GLN A 136 -5.42 -22.14 10.65
CA GLN A 136 -6.35 -22.78 11.60
C GLN A 136 -6.30 -22.18 13.01
N SER A 137 -5.44 -21.18 13.25
CA SER A 137 -5.26 -20.54 14.56
C SER A 137 -6.05 -19.25 14.64
N SER A 138 -6.55 -18.92 15.84
CA SER A 138 -7.19 -17.64 16.12
C SER A 138 -6.85 -17.14 17.53
N ALA A 139 -6.81 -15.82 17.68
CA ALA A 139 -6.71 -15.15 18.96
C ALA A 139 -7.73 -14.01 19.02
N ARG A 140 -8.15 -13.64 20.24
CA ARG A 140 -9.11 -12.55 20.45
C ARG A 140 -8.61 -11.59 21.51
N ALA A 141 -8.85 -10.30 21.29
CA ALA A 141 -8.51 -9.25 22.23
C ALA A 141 -9.68 -8.28 22.40
N LYS A 142 -9.94 -7.85 23.64
CA LYS A 142 -10.93 -6.80 23.93
C LYS A 142 -10.19 -5.48 24.07
N LEU A 143 -10.61 -4.44 23.36
CA LEU A 143 -10.07 -3.10 23.51
C LEU A 143 -10.42 -2.56 24.90
N GLN A 144 -9.42 -2.36 25.76
CA GLN A 144 -9.64 -1.94 27.15
C GLN A 144 -9.54 -0.43 27.33
N ASN A 145 -8.66 0.22 26.57
CA ASN A 145 -8.34 1.63 26.74
C ASN A 145 -8.75 2.42 25.48
N PRO A 146 -9.43 3.56 25.65
CA PRO A 146 -9.65 4.49 24.54
C PRO A 146 -8.34 5.15 24.13
N HIS A 147 -8.19 5.41 22.83
CA HIS A 147 -7.09 6.19 22.28
C HIS A 147 -7.58 6.85 20.99
N ASP A 148 -7.98 8.12 21.06
CA ASP A 148 -8.43 8.89 19.88
C ASP A 148 -7.82 10.28 19.95
N PRO A 149 -6.52 10.39 19.66
CA PRO A 149 -5.84 11.68 19.65
C PRO A 149 -6.36 12.58 18.51
N PRO A 150 -6.29 13.91 18.68
CA PRO A 150 -6.50 14.82 17.57
C PRO A 150 -5.39 14.64 16.52
N HIS A 151 -5.64 15.05 15.28
CA HIS A 151 -4.58 15.07 14.27
C HIS A 151 -3.41 15.96 14.71
N ILE A 152 -2.21 15.50 14.38
CA ILE A 152 -0.99 16.29 14.51
C ILE A 152 -1.00 17.34 13.39
N PRO A 153 -0.86 18.64 13.70
CA PRO A 153 -0.80 19.67 12.68
C PRO A 153 0.36 19.44 11.71
N SER A 154 0.09 19.51 10.42
CA SER A 154 1.11 19.37 9.39
C SER A 154 2.16 20.49 9.48
N PRO A 155 3.46 20.16 9.41
CA PRO A 155 4.51 21.16 9.25
C PRO A 155 4.61 21.69 7.81
N ASP A 156 3.86 21.13 6.86
CA ASP A 156 4.00 21.45 5.45
C ASP A 156 3.48 22.83 5.10
N ARG A 157 4.15 23.44 4.12
CA ARG A 157 3.77 24.76 3.58
C ARG A 157 2.75 24.68 2.45
N VAL A 158 2.51 23.48 1.94
CA VAL A 158 1.59 23.17 0.85
C VAL A 158 0.83 21.91 1.24
N ASP A 159 -0.43 21.81 0.84
CA ASP A 159 -1.22 20.60 1.09
C ASP A 159 -0.61 19.40 0.36
N ARG A 160 -0.32 18.32 1.10
CA ARG A 160 0.29 17.12 0.55
C ARG A 160 -0.72 16.16 -0.09
N GLY A 161 -2.01 16.32 0.18
CA GLY A 161 -3.06 15.40 -0.30
C GLY A 161 -3.03 13.99 0.31
N GLU A 162 -1.98 13.65 1.06
CA GLU A 162 -1.88 12.44 1.89
C GLU A 162 -2.59 12.62 3.24
N VAL A 163 -2.65 11.54 4.03
CA VAL A 163 -3.19 11.60 5.38
C VAL A 163 -2.21 12.22 6.38
N TYR A 164 -2.73 12.89 7.40
CA TYR A 164 -1.97 13.48 8.49
C TYR A 164 -2.00 12.61 9.73
N GLU A 165 -0.88 12.55 10.43
CA GLU A 165 -0.68 11.70 11.59
C GLU A 165 -1.67 12.01 12.74
N LYS A 166 -1.89 11.01 13.59
CA LYS A 166 -2.71 11.08 14.81
C LYS A 166 -1.98 10.43 15.96
#